data_AF-A0A8T7I1I4-F1
#
_entry.id   AF-A0A8T7I1I4-F1
#
_cell.length_a   1.000
_cell.length_b   1.000
_cell.length_c   1.000
_cell.angle_alpha   90.00
_cell.angle_beta   90.00
_cell.angle_gamma   90.00
#
_symmetry.space_group_name_H-M   'P 1'
#
loop_
_entity.id
_entity.type
_entity.pdbx_description
1 polymer ?
#
loop_
_entity_poly.entity_id
_entity_poly.type
_entity_poly.pdbx_seq_one_letter_code
_entity_poly.pdbx_strand_id
1 'polypeptide(L)'
;MIIKRLLIATLAAATMYAQAGLVTESPVVIDMENRVASGNMKSARYSENEFEMIGCGTRTYASLPDGTPSFSFGFCQAQLEDQGNVICFFYDKPEMLQQVQALASNSFVTFRWDENGDCTFIGNSTQSFYLPENKKESKK
;
A
#
# COMPACT_ATOMS: atom_id res chain seq x y z
N MET A 1 9.51 66.58 -5.73
CA MET A 1 8.34 65.78 -6.15
C MET A 1 8.87 64.63 -6.99
N ILE A 2 8.81 63.36 -6.57
CA ILE A 2 8.97 62.12 -7.39
C ILE A 2 9.06 60.84 -6.51
N ILE A 3 9.29 60.92 -5.20
CA ILE A 3 9.46 59.73 -4.33
C ILE A 3 8.12 59.18 -3.79
N LYS A 4 7.09 58.99 -4.62
CA LYS A 4 5.77 58.52 -4.12
C LYS A 4 5.07 57.42 -4.94
N ARG A 5 5.74 56.79 -5.91
CA ARG A 5 5.09 55.78 -6.78
C ARG A 5 5.77 54.40 -6.81
N LEU A 6 6.61 54.07 -5.83
CA LEU A 6 7.34 52.79 -5.82
C LEU A 6 7.00 51.92 -4.60
N LEU A 7 5.70 51.77 -4.27
CA LEU A 7 5.27 51.03 -3.08
C LEU A 7 4.05 50.12 -3.29
N ILE A 8 3.64 49.87 -4.54
CA ILE A 8 2.45 49.04 -4.84
C ILE A 8 2.79 47.71 -5.53
N ALA A 9 4.02 47.51 -6.01
CA ALA A 9 4.38 46.30 -6.78
C ALA A 9 4.91 45.11 -5.95
N THR A 10 5.16 45.28 -4.65
CA THR A 10 5.77 44.24 -3.81
C THR A 10 4.79 43.34 -3.05
N LEU A 11 3.48 43.63 -3.09
CA LEU A 11 2.47 42.88 -2.31
C LEU A 11 1.79 41.72 -3.06
N ALA A 12 2.14 41.48 -4.33
CA ALA A 12 1.50 40.44 -5.16
C ALA A 12 2.25 39.09 -5.20
N ALA A 13 3.38 38.97 -4.50
CA ALA A 13 4.24 37.77 -4.55
C ALA A 13 4.09 36.81 -3.35
N ALA A 14 3.30 37.16 -2.34
CA ALA A 14 2.89 36.26 -1.27
C ALA A 14 1.40 36.00 -1.52
N THR A 15 0.93 34.84 -1.97
CA THR A 15 0.98 33.58 -1.23
C THR A 15 0.47 32.45 -2.13
N MET A 16 1.23 32.02 -3.13
CA MET A 16 0.93 30.73 -3.79
C MET A 16 1.69 29.62 -3.06
N TYR A 17 1.26 29.32 -1.82
CA TYR A 17 1.62 28.03 -1.23
C TYR A 17 0.78 26.97 -1.95
N ALA A 18 1.33 26.40 -3.01
CA ALA A 18 0.82 25.16 -3.55
C ALA A 18 1.07 24.07 -2.49
N GLN A 19 0.05 23.81 -1.67
CA GLN A 19 0.01 22.64 -0.80
C GLN A 19 -0.06 21.44 -1.75
N ALA A 20 1.09 20.83 -2.04
CA ALA A 20 1.12 19.48 -2.58
C ALA A 20 0.32 18.60 -1.62
N GLY A 21 -0.62 17.80 -2.14
CA GLY A 21 -1.53 17.00 -1.32
C GLY A 21 -0.77 16.18 -0.28
N LEU A 22 -1.39 15.94 0.88
CA LEU A 22 -0.77 15.17 1.95
C LEU A 22 -0.33 13.80 1.43
N VAL A 23 0.94 13.46 1.60
CA VAL A 23 1.48 12.13 1.38
C VAL A 23 1.93 11.57 2.71
N THR A 24 1.49 10.36 3.04
CA THR A 24 1.83 9.70 4.31
C THR A 24 2.56 8.40 4.02
N GLU A 25 3.72 8.25 4.63
CA GLU A 25 4.43 6.98 4.68
C GLU A 25 3.77 6.07 5.72
N SER A 26 3.59 4.81 5.36
CA SER A 26 3.04 3.81 6.25
C SER A 26 3.90 2.55 6.12
N PRO A 27 5.00 2.49 6.89
CA PRO A 27 5.91 1.35 6.86
C PRO A 27 5.20 0.07 7.25
N VAL A 28 5.78 -1.07 6.87
CA VAL A 28 5.27 -2.39 7.24
C VAL A 28 5.46 -2.61 8.73
N VAL A 29 4.41 -3.05 9.39
CA VAL A 29 4.40 -3.48 10.79
C VAL A 29 3.85 -4.89 10.83
N ILE A 30 4.57 -5.79 11.49
CA ILE A 30 4.15 -7.17 11.75
C ILE A 30 4.07 -7.34 13.26
N ASP A 31 2.86 -7.59 13.75
CA ASP A 31 2.58 -7.87 15.16
C ASP A 31 2.26 -9.37 15.28
N MET A 32 3.24 -10.12 15.79
CA MET A 32 3.14 -11.57 15.96
C MET A 32 2.25 -11.97 17.14
N GLU A 33 2.05 -11.09 18.13
CA GLU A 33 1.19 -11.34 19.29
C GLU A 33 -0.29 -11.25 18.89
N ASN A 34 -0.65 -10.20 18.15
CA ASN A 34 -2.02 -9.98 17.67
C ASN A 34 -2.29 -10.63 16.29
N ARG A 35 -1.28 -11.27 15.70
CA ARG A 35 -1.33 -11.93 14.38
C ARG A 35 -1.89 -11.00 13.31
N VAL A 36 -1.32 -9.80 13.22
CA VAL A 36 -1.71 -8.77 12.26
C VAL A 36 -0.48 -8.20 11.56
N ALA A 37 -0.61 -7.97 10.26
CA ALA A 37 0.37 -7.24 9.47
C ALA A 37 -0.32 -6.11 8.74
N SER A 38 0.32 -4.95 8.68
CA SER A 38 -0.22 -3.78 8.00
C SER A 38 0.87 -2.87 7.46
N GLY A 39 0.56 -2.10 6.43
CA GLY A 39 1.51 -1.21 5.77
C GLY A 39 1.03 -0.90 4.36
N ASN A 40 1.59 0.14 3.73
CA ASN A 40 1.31 0.39 2.32
C ASN A 40 2.44 -0.15 1.42
N MET A 41 2.03 -0.66 0.26
CA MET A 41 2.94 -1.30 -0.69
C MET A 41 3.99 -0.32 -1.28
N LYS A 42 3.70 0.98 -1.26
CA LYS A 42 4.61 2.03 -1.75
C LYS A 42 5.78 2.22 -0.78
N SER A 43 5.51 2.41 0.50
CA SER A 43 6.50 2.56 1.57
C SER A 43 7.39 1.32 1.62
N ALA A 44 6.81 0.12 1.57
CA ALA A 44 7.58 -1.12 1.48
C ALA A 44 8.50 -1.15 0.25
N ARG A 45 7.98 -0.81 -0.95
CA ARG A 45 8.76 -0.81 -2.19
C ARG A 45 9.94 0.18 -2.19
N TYR A 46 9.81 1.31 -1.51
CA TYR A 46 10.83 2.35 -1.43
C TYR A 46 11.59 2.35 -0.10
N SER A 47 11.45 1.30 0.70
CA SER A 47 12.16 1.17 1.97
C SER A 47 13.66 1.00 1.73
N GLU A 48 14.46 1.49 2.68
CA GLU A 48 15.90 1.17 2.74
C GLU A 48 16.13 -0.25 3.27
N ASN A 49 15.12 -0.86 3.89
CA ASN A 49 15.15 -2.26 4.31
C ASN A 49 14.83 -3.18 3.12
N GLU A 50 15.83 -3.94 2.66
CA GLU A 50 15.69 -4.86 1.52
C GLU A 50 14.71 -6.03 1.76
N PHE A 51 14.38 -6.32 3.03
CA PHE A 51 13.43 -7.36 3.41
C PHE A 51 12.00 -6.84 3.57
N GLU A 52 11.80 -5.53 3.61
CA GLU A 52 10.49 -4.93 3.86
C GLU A 52 9.55 -5.17 2.68
N MET A 53 8.57 -6.02 2.89
CA MET A 53 7.51 -6.26 1.90
C MET A 53 6.16 -6.49 2.56
N ILE A 54 5.10 -6.13 1.85
CA ILE A 54 3.72 -6.48 2.19
C ILE A 54 2.89 -6.58 0.91
N GLY A 55 1.97 -7.53 0.85
CA GLY A 55 1.01 -7.63 -0.23
C GLY A 55 0.11 -8.86 -0.14
N CYS A 56 -0.92 -8.89 -0.96
CA CYS A 56 -1.75 -10.07 -1.16
C CYS A 56 -1.87 -10.40 -2.65
N GLY A 57 -2.13 -11.66 -2.96
CA GLY A 57 -2.32 -12.13 -4.31
C GLY A 57 -3.38 -13.22 -4.38
N THR A 58 -3.92 -13.43 -5.58
CA THR A 58 -4.75 -14.58 -5.90
C THR A 58 -4.03 -15.48 -6.89
N ARG A 59 -4.42 -16.75 -6.88
CA ARG A 59 -4.03 -17.74 -7.87
C ARG A 59 -5.28 -18.51 -8.28
N THR A 60 -5.38 -18.76 -9.58
CA THR A 60 -6.48 -19.54 -10.17
C THR A 60 -5.86 -20.64 -11.00
N TYR A 61 -6.21 -21.88 -10.69
CA TYR A 61 -5.87 -23.03 -11.51
C TYR A 61 -7.08 -23.35 -12.38
N ALA A 62 -6.84 -23.41 -13.69
CA ALA A 62 -7.85 -23.83 -14.65
C ALA A 62 -8.16 -25.31 -14.48
N SER A 63 -9.37 -25.72 -14.87
CA SER A 63 -9.74 -27.13 -14.91
C SER A 63 -8.80 -27.89 -15.84
N LEU A 64 -8.37 -29.08 -15.41
CA LEU A 64 -7.51 -29.94 -16.21
C LEU A 64 -8.34 -30.91 -17.06
N PRO A 65 -7.79 -31.41 -18.19
CA PRO A 65 -8.48 -32.39 -19.05
C PRO A 65 -8.83 -33.71 -18.35
N ASP A 66 -8.23 -34.00 -17.20
CA ASP A 66 -8.49 -35.18 -16.37
C ASP A 66 -9.76 -35.06 -15.49
N GLY A 67 -10.49 -33.95 -15.59
CA GLY A 67 -11.70 -33.70 -14.82
C GLY A 67 -11.48 -32.99 -13.48
N THR A 68 -10.24 -32.61 -13.15
CA THR A 68 -9.96 -31.79 -11.97
C THR A 68 -10.65 -30.42 -12.11
N PRO A 69 -11.51 -30.00 -11.17
CA PRO A 69 -12.21 -28.73 -11.25
C PRO A 69 -11.23 -27.56 -11.08
N SER A 70 -11.58 -26.40 -11.63
CA SER A 70 -10.86 -25.17 -11.35
C SER A 70 -11.00 -24.80 -9.88
N PHE A 71 -9.92 -24.28 -9.30
CA PHE A 71 -9.95 -23.75 -7.93
C PHE A 71 -9.16 -22.45 -7.87
N SER A 72 -9.63 -21.54 -7.01
CA SER A 72 -8.97 -20.26 -6.76
C SER A 72 -8.76 -20.09 -5.27
N PHE A 73 -7.60 -19.56 -4.92
CA PHE A 73 -7.26 -19.24 -3.54
C PHE A 73 -6.50 -17.92 -3.51
N GLY A 74 -6.48 -17.30 -2.34
CA GLY A 74 -5.70 -16.11 -2.10
C GLY A 74 -4.68 -16.33 -1.00
N PHE A 75 -3.71 -15.44 -0.97
CA PHE A 75 -2.67 -15.41 0.05
C PHE A 75 -2.27 -13.97 0.35
N CYS A 76 -1.82 -13.73 1.57
CA CYS A 76 -1.19 -12.48 1.97
C CYS A 76 0.17 -12.78 2.58
N GLN A 77 1.12 -11.86 2.39
CA GLN A 77 2.46 -12.00 2.92
C GLN A 77 3.02 -10.66 3.40
N ALA A 78 3.86 -10.73 4.43
CA ALA A 78 4.65 -9.62 4.91
C ALA A 78 6.02 -10.10 5.42
N GLN A 79 7.04 -9.26 5.33
CA GLN A 79 8.38 -9.55 5.83
C GLN A 79 9.08 -8.25 6.23
N LEU A 80 9.94 -8.32 7.25
CA LEU A 80 10.77 -7.22 7.75
C LEU A 80 12.24 -7.60 7.96
N GLU A 81 12.58 -8.89 7.98
CA GLU A 81 13.92 -9.41 8.24
C GLU A 81 14.18 -10.63 7.34
N ASP A 82 15.44 -10.98 7.09
CA ASP A 82 15.84 -12.11 6.21
C ASP A 82 15.11 -13.42 6.55
N GLN A 83 15.02 -13.73 7.85
CA GLN A 83 14.34 -14.91 8.38
C GLN A 83 13.13 -14.47 9.19
N GLY A 84 11.94 -14.46 8.58
CA GLY A 84 10.74 -14.04 9.28
C GLY A 84 9.62 -13.53 8.39
N ASN A 85 9.28 -14.28 7.34
CA ASN A 85 8.11 -13.95 6.53
C ASN A 85 6.85 -14.53 7.16
N VAL A 86 5.79 -13.72 7.23
CA VAL A 86 4.44 -14.20 7.50
C VAL A 86 3.78 -14.44 6.16
N ILE A 87 3.20 -15.63 5.98
CA ILE A 87 2.30 -15.94 4.88
C ILE A 87 1.04 -16.55 5.47
N CYS A 88 -0.12 -16.09 5.02
CA CYS A 88 -1.37 -16.78 5.27
C CYS A 88 -2.10 -17.09 3.97
N PHE A 89 -2.89 -18.15 3.97
CA PHE A 89 -3.70 -18.59 2.83
C PHE A 89 -5.19 -18.54 3.16
N PHE A 90 -6.04 -18.42 2.14
CA PHE A 90 -7.47 -18.60 2.30
C PHE A 90 -8.08 -19.23 1.05
N TYR A 91 -9.06 -20.10 1.28
CA TYR A 91 -9.78 -20.87 0.28
C TYR A 91 -11.28 -20.60 0.42
N ASP A 92 -12.00 -20.63 -0.69
CA ASP A 92 -13.48 -20.57 -0.72
C ASP A 92 -14.12 -19.35 -0.02
N LYS A 93 -13.39 -18.23 0.07
CA LYS A 93 -13.87 -16.95 0.64
C LYS A 93 -13.99 -15.87 -0.45
N PRO A 94 -15.10 -15.82 -1.20
CA PRO A 94 -15.24 -14.92 -2.36
C PRO A 94 -15.12 -13.44 -1.99
N GLU A 95 -15.57 -13.03 -0.82
CA GLU A 95 -15.44 -11.67 -0.31
C GLU A 95 -13.97 -11.27 -0.10
N MET A 96 -13.15 -12.17 0.42
CA MET A 96 -11.72 -11.94 0.60
C MET A 96 -10.98 -11.94 -0.74
N LEU A 97 -11.38 -12.78 -1.70
CA LEU A 97 -10.84 -12.75 -3.07
C LEU A 97 -11.09 -11.40 -3.73
N GLN A 98 -12.27 -10.81 -3.56
CA GLN A 98 -12.58 -9.49 -4.11
C GLN A 98 -11.71 -8.38 -3.49
N GLN A 99 -11.47 -8.42 -2.18
CA GLN A 99 -10.57 -7.46 -1.51
C GLN A 99 -9.15 -7.52 -2.10
N VAL A 100 -8.63 -8.73 -2.31
CA VAL A 100 -7.29 -8.92 -2.90
C VAL A 100 -7.26 -8.47 -4.37
N GLN A 101 -8.30 -8.74 -5.15
CA GLN A 101 -8.39 -8.31 -6.54
C GLN A 101 -8.51 -6.79 -6.69
N ALA A 102 -9.01 -6.09 -5.67
CA ALA A 102 -9.10 -4.63 -5.64
C ALA A 102 -7.77 -3.94 -5.27
N LEU A 103 -6.68 -4.68 -5.02
CA LEU A 103 -5.38 -4.10 -4.71
C LEU A 103 -4.77 -3.35 -5.91
N ALA A 104 -4.45 -2.08 -5.69
CA ALA A 104 -3.56 -1.28 -6.53
C ALA A 104 -2.12 -1.27 -5.97
N SER A 105 -1.17 -0.83 -6.80
CA SER A 105 0.26 -0.79 -6.46
C SER A 105 0.64 0.08 -5.26
N ASN A 106 -0.23 1.00 -4.84
CA ASN A 106 -0.06 1.91 -3.71
C ASN A 106 -1.02 1.61 -2.56
N SER A 107 -1.67 0.43 -2.56
CA SER A 107 -2.65 0.10 -1.53
C SER A 107 -2.00 0.03 -0.16
N PHE A 108 -2.71 0.52 0.84
CA PHE A 108 -2.52 0.11 2.22
C PHE A 108 -3.20 -1.25 2.40
N VAL A 109 -2.43 -2.22 2.90
CA VAL A 109 -2.84 -3.60 3.12
C VAL A 109 -2.89 -3.83 4.62
N THR A 110 -3.90 -4.55 5.07
CA THR A 110 -3.95 -5.12 6.42
C THR A 110 -4.46 -6.53 6.32
N PHE A 111 -3.77 -7.48 6.95
CA PHE A 111 -4.26 -8.85 7.04
C PHE A 111 -4.02 -9.43 8.41
N ARG A 112 -4.85 -10.39 8.79
CA ARG A 112 -4.71 -11.17 10.02
C ARG A 112 -4.72 -12.65 9.71
N TRP A 113 -4.06 -13.41 10.57
CA TRP A 113 -4.03 -14.87 10.50
C TRP A 113 -4.40 -15.50 11.84
N ASP A 114 -4.81 -16.76 11.79
CA ASP A 114 -5.02 -17.57 12.99
C ASP A 114 -3.77 -18.41 13.33
N GLU A 115 -3.89 -19.29 14.32
CA GLU A 115 -2.81 -20.15 14.80
C GLU A 115 -2.38 -21.21 13.78
N ASN A 116 -3.24 -21.52 12.80
CA ASN A 116 -2.95 -22.46 11.72
C ASN A 116 -2.27 -21.77 10.53
N GLY A 117 -2.20 -20.43 10.54
CA GLY A 117 -1.70 -19.65 9.42
C GLY A 117 -2.74 -19.39 8.34
N ASP A 118 -4.04 -19.56 8.64
CA ASP A 118 -5.10 -19.22 7.70
C ASP A 118 -5.46 -17.72 7.82
N CYS A 119 -5.68 -17.05 6.69
CA CYS A 119 -6.11 -15.66 6.71
C CYS A 119 -7.54 -15.57 7.24
N THR A 120 -7.72 -14.76 8.29
CA THR A 120 -9.02 -14.51 8.94
C THR A 120 -9.61 -13.15 8.57
N PHE A 121 -8.77 -12.21 8.14
CA PHE A 121 -9.17 -10.87 7.75
C PHE A 121 -8.23 -10.33 6.69
N ILE A 122 -8.77 -9.65 5.68
CA ILE A 122 -8.03 -8.87 4.70
C ILE A 122 -8.77 -7.54 4.50
N GLY A 123 -8.03 -6.44 4.60
CA GLY A 123 -8.49 -5.11 4.25
C GLY A 123 -7.51 -4.47 3.29
N ASN A 124 -8.04 -3.74 2.32
CA ASN A 124 -7.26 -2.87 1.44
C ASN A 124 -7.80 -1.45 1.42
N SER A 125 -6.93 -0.48 1.16
CA SER A 125 -7.32 0.91 1.02
C SER A 125 -6.44 1.64 0.00
N THR A 126 -7.06 2.28 -0.98
CA THR A 126 -6.38 3.08 -2.01
C THR A 126 -6.76 4.55 -1.87
N GLN A 127 -6.37 5.15 -0.75
CA GLN A 127 -6.61 6.57 -0.50
C GLN A 127 -5.54 7.46 -1.17
N SER A 128 -5.92 8.69 -1.49
CA SER A 128 -5.09 9.63 -2.26
C SER A 128 -3.74 9.93 -1.62
N PHE A 129 -3.66 9.93 -0.29
CA PHE A 129 -2.42 10.21 0.44
C PHE A 129 -1.40 9.06 0.45
N TYR A 130 -1.76 7.88 -0.07
CA TYR A 130 -0.81 6.80 -0.35
C TYR A 130 -0.17 6.91 -1.73
N LEU A 131 -0.61 7.86 -2.58
CA LEU A 131 -0.03 8.06 -3.91
C LEU A 131 1.36 8.70 -3.82
N PRO A 132 2.22 8.52 -4.84
CA PRO A 132 3.45 9.28 -4.99
C PRO A 132 3.17 10.77 -5.08
N GLU A 133 4.04 11.60 -4.50
CA GLU A 133 4.05 13.02 -4.85
C GLU A 133 4.37 13.12 -6.35
N ASN A 134 3.55 13.86 -7.10
CA ASN A 134 3.93 14.32 -8.43
C ASN A 134 5.00 15.41 -8.26
N LYS A 135 6.24 15.01 -7.93
CA LYS A 135 7.40 15.90 -7.98
C LYS A 135 7.64 16.26 -9.45
N LYS A 136 7.02 17.35 -9.92
CA LYS A 136 7.66 18.12 -10.98
C LYS A 136 8.95 18.65 -10.35
N GLU A 137 10.07 18.03 -10.67
CA GLU A 137 11.38 18.59 -10.37
C GLU A 137 11.41 20.01 -10.92
N SER A 138 11.28 21.00 -10.04
CA SER A 138 11.71 22.34 -10.38
C SER A 138 13.23 22.25 -10.47
N LYS A 139 13.75 22.04 -11.68
CA LYS A 139 15.17 22.24 -11.98
C LYS A 139 15.55 23.61 -11.41
N LYS A 140 16.36 23.61 -10.35
CA LYS A 140 17.10 24.78 -9.90
C LYS A 140 18.32 24.95 -10.79
#